data_AF-A0A523XKN4-F1
#
_entry.id   AF-A0A523XKN4-F1
#
_cell.length_a   1.000
_cell.length_b   1.000
_cell.length_c   1.000
_cell.angle_alpha   90.00
_cell.angle_beta   90.00
_cell.angle_gamma   90.00
#
_symmetry.space_group_name_H-M   'P 1'
#
loop_
_entity.id
_entity.type
_entity.pdbx_description
1 polymer ?
#
loop_
_entity_poly.entity_id
_entity_poly.type
_entity_poly.pdbx_seq_one_letter_code
_entity_poly.pdbx_strand_id
1 'polypeptide(L)'
;MIQQDKQYKSSNLYEVNWSLKNIFGALLIIAGILLAVWVFMNLYKIFTNPTELEVFKQIVPENPNLRTLDIDGKKVILPLGIFNFLAYGICGFLLLVGGLISTGFISSGVNLLVGNVLGLEMRINRAMEGLKKRIDEIKEQFTKKSDSS
;
A
#
# COMPACT_ATOMS: atom_id res chain seq x y z
N MET A 1 -33.88 -30.08 -8.63
CA MET A 1 -33.88 -28.71 -9.19
C MET A 1 -33.45 -27.63 -8.20
N ILE A 2 -33.85 -27.68 -6.91
CA ILE A 2 -33.56 -26.62 -5.92
C ILE A 2 -32.07 -26.52 -5.50
N GLN A 3 -31.27 -27.59 -5.63
CA GLN A 3 -29.85 -27.57 -5.24
C GLN A 3 -28.91 -26.89 -6.27
N GLN A 4 -29.25 -26.88 -7.56
CA GLN A 4 -28.41 -26.21 -8.57
C GLN A 4 -28.48 -24.68 -8.46
N ASP A 5 -29.64 -24.15 -8.05
CA ASP A 5 -29.86 -22.70 -7.92
C ASP A 5 -29.08 -22.10 -6.74
N LYS A 6 -28.88 -22.86 -5.66
CA LYS A 6 -28.01 -22.46 -4.52
C LYS A 6 -26.52 -22.42 -4.90
N GLN A 7 -26.05 -23.34 -5.75
CA GLN A 7 -24.65 -23.32 -6.20
C GLN A 7 -24.36 -22.14 -7.15
N TYR A 8 -25.31 -21.80 -8.04
CA TYR A 8 -25.14 -20.70 -9.00
C TYR A 8 -25.13 -19.31 -8.34
N LYS A 9 -25.88 -19.15 -7.24
CA LYS A 9 -25.88 -17.91 -6.46
C LYS A 9 -24.60 -17.74 -5.62
N SER A 10 -24.00 -18.85 -5.18
CA SER A 10 -22.73 -18.86 -4.44
C SER A 10 -21.52 -18.55 -5.33
N SER A 11 -21.48 -19.03 -6.58
CA SER A 11 -20.34 -18.77 -7.48
C SER A 11 -20.25 -17.30 -7.86
N ASN A 12 -21.39 -16.67 -8.20
CA ASN A 12 -21.46 -15.24 -8.52
C ASN A 12 -20.99 -14.32 -7.38
N LEU A 13 -21.35 -14.63 -6.12
CA LEU A 13 -20.89 -13.83 -4.97
C LEU A 13 -19.38 -13.94 -4.74
N TYR A 14 -18.77 -15.09 -5.04
CA TYR A 14 -17.32 -15.26 -4.94
C TYR A 14 -16.56 -14.54 -6.07
N GLU A 15 -17.07 -14.58 -7.31
CA GLU A 15 -16.46 -13.89 -8.45
C GLU A 15 -16.55 -12.37 -8.33
N VAL A 16 -17.70 -11.84 -7.87
CA VAL A 16 -17.87 -10.39 -7.64
C VAL A 16 -16.95 -9.87 -6.53
N ASN A 17 -16.83 -10.61 -5.42
CA ASN A 17 -15.91 -10.25 -4.33
C ASN A 17 -14.43 -10.28 -4.78
N TRP A 18 -14.08 -11.23 -5.66
CA TRP A 18 -12.74 -11.35 -6.22
C TRP A 18 -12.39 -10.16 -7.12
N SER A 19 -13.30 -9.77 -8.03
CA SER A 19 -13.10 -8.60 -8.91
C SER A 19 -12.97 -7.30 -8.11
N LEU A 20 -13.82 -7.09 -7.11
CA LEU A 20 -13.76 -5.91 -6.22
C LEU A 20 -12.42 -5.82 -5.49
N LYS A 21 -11.93 -6.91 -4.89
CA LYS A 21 -10.64 -6.92 -4.17
C LYS A 21 -9.45 -6.55 -5.07
N ASN A 22 -9.44 -7.03 -6.32
CA ASN A 22 -8.40 -6.68 -7.28
C ASN A 22 -8.44 -5.20 -7.68
N ILE A 23 -9.65 -4.65 -7.90
CA ILE A 23 -9.83 -3.23 -8.21
C ILE A 23 -9.36 -2.35 -7.04
N PHE A 24 -9.75 -2.69 -5.82
CA PHE A 24 -9.30 -1.96 -4.62
C PHE A 24 -7.78 -2.10 -4.40
N GLY A 25 -7.21 -3.29 -4.62
CA GLY A 25 -5.77 -3.50 -4.53
C GLY A 25 -4.98 -2.65 -5.53
N ALA A 26 -5.42 -2.59 -6.79
CA ALA A 26 -4.82 -1.75 -7.81
C ALA A 26 -4.95 -0.24 -7.49
N LEU A 27 -6.14 0.20 -7.02
CA LEU A 27 -6.36 1.59 -6.59
C LEU A 27 -5.43 1.98 -5.43
N LEU A 28 -5.24 1.10 -4.44
CA LEU A 28 -4.35 1.34 -3.30
C LEU A 28 -2.89 1.49 -3.75
N ILE A 29 -2.43 0.67 -4.69
CA ILE A 29 -1.08 0.80 -5.26
C ILE A 29 -0.93 2.13 -6.01
N ILE A 30 -1.88 2.47 -6.88
CA ILE A 30 -1.86 3.72 -7.65
C ILE A 30 -1.85 4.94 -6.71
N ALA A 31 -2.73 4.94 -5.70
CA ALA A 31 -2.79 6.00 -4.70
C ALA A 31 -1.48 6.12 -3.92
N GLY A 32 -0.87 4.98 -3.54
CA GLY A 32 0.43 4.94 -2.88
C GLY A 32 1.55 5.53 -3.76
N ILE A 33 1.60 5.16 -5.04
CA ILE A 33 2.57 5.71 -6.01
C ILE A 33 2.38 7.21 -6.19
N LEU A 34 1.14 7.68 -6.35
CA LEU A 34 0.84 9.11 -6.47
C LEU A 34 1.27 9.88 -5.23
N LEU A 35 1.02 9.34 -4.03
CA LEU A 35 1.52 9.91 -2.78
C LEU A 35 3.05 9.96 -2.73
N ALA A 36 3.73 8.89 -3.15
CA ALA A 36 5.21 8.88 -3.19
C ALA A 36 5.76 9.96 -4.12
N VAL A 37 5.20 10.07 -5.33
CA VAL A 37 5.59 11.10 -6.31
C VAL A 37 5.32 12.50 -5.75
N TRP A 38 4.18 12.70 -5.09
CA TRP A 38 3.83 13.98 -4.47
C TRP A 38 4.78 14.34 -3.32
N VAL A 39 5.13 13.40 -2.45
CA VAL A 39 6.13 13.57 -1.38
C VAL A 39 7.50 13.92 -1.99
N PHE A 40 7.92 13.22 -3.04
CA PHE A 40 9.19 13.47 -3.72
C PHE A 40 9.23 14.87 -4.36
N MET A 41 8.14 15.29 -4.99
CA MET A 41 7.99 16.64 -5.54
C MET A 41 8.09 17.72 -4.46
N ASN A 42 7.47 17.52 -3.30
CA ASN A 42 7.59 18.46 -2.17
C ASN A 42 9.01 18.50 -1.61
N LEU A 43 9.66 17.34 -1.45
CA LEU A 43 11.06 17.28 -1.06
C LEU A 43 11.93 18.08 -2.04
N TYR A 44 11.78 17.84 -3.35
CA TYR A 44 12.52 18.55 -4.38
C TYR A 44 12.29 20.07 -4.33
N LYS A 45 11.05 20.51 -4.15
CA LYS A 45 10.69 21.94 -4.02
C LYS A 45 11.36 22.61 -2.83
N ILE A 46 11.43 21.95 -1.68
CA ILE A 46 12.11 22.48 -0.48
C ILE A 46 13.58 22.79 -0.78
N PHE A 47 14.24 21.99 -1.63
CA PHE A 47 15.65 22.19 -1.99
C PHE A 47 15.88 23.15 -3.17
N THR A 48 14.89 23.34 -4.05
CA THR A 48 15.05 24.13 -5.28
C THR A 48 14.34 25.48 -5.27
N ASN A 49 13.33 25.69 -4.42
CA ASN A 49 12.52 26.90 -4.42
C ASN A 49 12.80 27.78 -3.19
N PRO A 50 13.53 28.91 -3.34
CA PRO A 50 13.81 29.84 -2.23
C PRO A 50 12.57 30.58 -1.73
N THR A 51 11.43 30.47 -2.42
CA THR A 51 10.16 31.07 -2.03
C THR A 51 9.46 30.31 -0.89
N GLU A 52 9.66 28.99 -0.77
CA GLU A 52 9.13 28.25 0.39
C GLU A 52 9.88 28.57 1.68
N LEU A 53 11.15 28.98 1.55
CA LEU A 53 11.94 29.62 2.61
C LEU A 53 11.28 30.88 3.17
N GLU A 54 10.41 31.56 2.43
CA GLU A 54 9.66 32.71 2.95
C GLU A 54 8.45 32.31 3.79
N VAL A 55 7.83 31.15 3.52
CA VAL A 55 6.81 30.58 4.42
C VAL A 55 7.44 30.23 5.76
N PHE A 56 8.69 29.78 5.77
CA PHE A 56 9.46 29.60 7.00
C PHE A 56 9.71 30.91 7.75
N LYS A 57 9.83 32.07 7.08
CA LYS A 57 9.90 33.38 7.76
C LYS A 57 8.63 33.73 8.53
N GLN A 58 7.48 33.13 8.21
CA GLN A 58 6.25 33.29 9.00
C GLN A 58 6.26 32.44 10.28
N ILE A 59 6.97 31.31 10.26
CA ILE A 59 7.11 30.38 11.40
C ILE A 59 8.25 30.81 12.31
N VAL A 60 9.34 31.33 11.72
CA VAL A 60 10.49 31.87 12.44
C VAL A 60 10.24 33.34 12.70
N PRO A 61 9.95 33.77 13.96
CA PRO A 61 9.61 35.15 14.22
C PRO A 61 10.79 36.06 13.87
N GLU A 62 10.65 36.85 12.80
CA GLU A 62 11.64 37.85 12.40
C GLU A 62 11.83 38.92 13.50
N ASN A 63 10.85 39.07 14.40
CA ASN A 63 10.92 40.02 15.49
C ASN A 63 11.89 39.53 16.60
N PRO A 64 13.01 40.22 16.88
CA PRO A 64 14.00 39.80 17.88
C PRO A 64 13.41 39.64 19.28
N ASN A 65 12.34 40.40 19.59
CA ASN A 65 11.63 40.37 20.88
C ASN A 65 10.88 39.05 21.13
N LEU A 66 10.57 38.27 20.09
CA LEU A 66 9.97 36.94 20.20
C LEU A 66 11.03 35.83 20.24
N ARG A 67 12.31 36.17 20.01
CA ARG A 67 13.47 35.26 20.04
C ARG A 67 14.28 35.37 21.33
N THR A 68 13.87 36.24 22.26
CA THR A 68 14.49 36.37 23.57
C THR A 68 13.87 35.38 24.56
N LEU A 69 14.65 34.40 24.97
CA LEU A 69 14.38 33.59 26.15
C LEU A 69 14.99 34.29 27.36
N ASP A 70 14.20 34.47 28.40
CA ASP A 70 14.70 34.91 29.70
C ASP A 70 15.06 33.69 30.54
N ILE A 71 16.36 33.45 30.73
CA ILE A 71 16.89 32.38 31.57
C ILE A 71 17.77 33.04 32.61
N ASP A 72 17.41 32.93 33.89
CA ASP A 72 18.13 33.55 35.01
C ASP A 72 18.38 35.07 34.85
N GLY A 73 17.40 35.80 34.32
CA GLY A 73 17.50 37.25 34.13
C GLY A 73 18.43 37.68 33.00
N LYS A 74 19.00 36.73 32.25
CA LYS A 74 19.77 36.99 31.03
C LYS A 74 18.87 36.74 29.82
N LYS A 75 18.64 37.80 29.05
CA LYS A 75 17.98 37.72 27.75
C LYS A 75 18.93 37.06 26.75
N VAL A 76 18.69 35.78 26.46
CA VAL A 76 19.41 35.04 25.44
C VAL A 76 18.63 35.14 24.13
N ILE A 77 19.24 35.74 23.11
CA ILE A 77 18.66 35.82 21.77
C ILE A 77 18.99 34.52 21.04
N LEU A 78 17.97 33.75 20.68
CA LEU A 78 18.16 32.54 19.91
C LEU A 78 18.62 32.86 18.47
N PRO A 79 19.68 32.20 17.96
CA PRO A 79 20.13 32.36 16.59
C PRO A 79 19.06 31.87 15.59
N LEU A 80 18.89 32.61 14.48
CA LEU A 80 17.99 32.24 13.37
C LEU A 80 18.28 30.84 12.82
N GLY A 81 19.55 30.42 12.83
CA GLY A 81 19.96 29.11 12.35
C GLY A 81 19.28 27.94 13.06
N ILE A 82 19.00 28.07 14.38
CA ILE A 82 18.35 27.00 15.16
C ILE A 82 16.90 26.83 14.71
N PHE A 83 16.17 27.92 14.50
CA PHE A 83 14.79 27.87 14.05
C PHE A 83 14.67 27.32 12.62
N ASN A 84 15.56 27.73 11.71
CA ASN A 84 15.61 27.18 10.37
C ASN A 84 15.89 25.68 10.40
N PHE A 85 16.88 25.25 11.20
CA PHE A 85 17.19 23.83 11.37
C PHE A 85 15.99 23.04 11.90
N LEU A 86 15.29 23.57 12.92
CA LEU A 86 14.11 22.94 13.47
C LEU A 86 13.00 22.79 12.42
N ALA A 87 12.80 23.82 11.61
CA ALA A 87 11.74 23.84 10.62
C ALA A 87 12.02 22.87 9.45
N TYR A 88 13.28 22.80 8.97
CA TYR A 88 13.69 21.75 8.03
C TYR A 88 13.57 20.35 8.64
N GLY A 89 13.89 20.19 9.93
CA GLY A 89 13.73 18.93 10.66
C GLY A 89 12.27 18.48 10.70
N ILE A 90 11.33 19.39 11.00
CA ILE A 90 9.89 19.11 11.01
C ILE A 90 9.39 18.74 9.60
N CYS A 91 9.81 19.47 8.57
CA CYS A 91 9.43 19.15 7.19
C CYS A 91 9.98 17.80 6.73
N GLY A 92 11.24 17.48 7.04
CA GLY A 92 11.82 16.16 6.78
C GLY A 92 11.07 15.05 7.51
N PHE A 93 10.67 15.29 8.76
CA PHE A 93 9.87 14.34 9.54
C PHE A 93 8.48 14.11 8.90
N LEU A 94 7.79 15.18 8.48
CA LEU A 94 6.50 15.07 7.79
C LEU A 94 6.62 14.29 6.46
N LEU A 95 7.70 14.48 5.72
CA LEU A 95 7.96 13.73 4.49
C LEU A 95 8.25 12.25 4.76
N LEU A 96 8.98 11.93 5.82
CA LEU A 96 9.17 10.54 6.27
C LEU A 96 7.84 9.87 6.62
N VAL A 97 6.96 10.56 7.35
CA VAL A 97 5.62 10.07 7.65
C VAL A 97 4.83 9.83 6.36
N GLY A 98 4.87 10.76 5.40
CA GLY A 98 4.24 10.60 4.09
C GLY A 98 4.77 9.37 3.31
N GLY A 99 6.08 9.14 3.33
CA GLY A 99 6.71 7.98 2.72
C GLY A 99 6.31 6.65 3.37
N LEU A 100 6.22 6.62 4.71
CA LEU A 100 5.73 5.45 5.45
C LEU A 100 4.28 5.12 5.08
N ILE A 101 3.41 6.14 5.02
CA ILE A 101 2.01 5.99 4.63
C ILE A 101 1.90 5.44 3.20
N SER A 102 2.64 6.01 2.25
CA SER A 102 2.69 5.53 0.87
C SER A 102 3.11 4.05 0.78
N THR A 103 4.15 3.68 1.52
CA THR A 103 4.62 2.28 1.57
C THR A 103 3.54 1.35 2.14
N GLY A 104 2.81 1.79 3.17
CA GLY A 104 1.69 1.06 3.74
C GLY A 104 0.56 0.83 2.73
N PHE A 105 0.21 1.85 1.94
CA PHE A 105 -0.78 1.74 0.87
C PHE A 105 -0.36 0.74 -0.21
N ILE A 106 0.88 0.83 -0.69
CA ILE A 106 1.42 -0.07 -1.71
C ILE A 106 1.44 -1.52 -1.19
N SER A 107 1.99 -1.74 0.01
CA SER A 107 2.07 -3.08 0.62
C SER A 107 0.68 -3.70 0.81
N SER A 108 -0.29 -2.91 1.28
CA SER A 108 -1.68 -3.37 1.44
C SER A 108 -2.32 -3.74 0.10
N GLY A 109 -2.10 -2.92 -0.93
CA GLY A 109 -2.60 -3.20 -2.28
C GLY A 109 -1.96 -4.43 -2.91
N VAL A 110 -0.66 -4.64 -2.73
CA VAL A 110 0.05 -5.85 -3.19
C VAL A 110 -0.45 -7.09 -2.46
N ASN A 111 -0.63 -7.04 -1.14
CA ASN A 111 -1.15 -8.17 -0.37
C ASN A 111 -2.56 -8.60 -0.81
N LEU A 112 -3.42 -7.64 -1.17
CA LEU A 112 -4.74 -7.92 -1.73
C LEU A 112 -4.67 -8.64 -3.08
N LEU A 113 -3.66 -8.34 -3.91
CA LEU A 113 -3.47 -8.97 -5.22
C LEU A 113 -2.77 -10.35 -5.11
N VAL A 114 -1.73 -10.47 -4.29
CA VAL A 114 -0.93 -11.72 -4.14
C VAL A 114 -1.71 -12.79 -3.39
N GLY A 115 -2.47 -12.43 -2.35
CA GLY A 115 -3.35 -13.36 -1.65
C GLY A 115 -4.37 -14.03 -2.58
N ASN A 116 -4.74 -13.34 -3.68
CA ASN A 116 -5.65 -13.87 -4.68
C ASN A 116 -4.98 -14.87 -5.63
N VAL A 117 -3.71 -14.69 -5.98
CA VAL A 117 -2.97 -15.62 -6.87
C VAL A 117 -2.74 -16.97 -6.18
N LEU A 118 -2.28 -16.95 -4.93
CA LEU A 118 -2.05 -18.17 -4.13
C LEU A 118 -3.34 -18.98 -3.93
N GLY A 119 -4.47 -18.30 -3.70
CA GLY A 119 -5.77 -18.96 -3.57
C GLY A 119 -6.25 -19.60 -4.87
N LEU A 120 -5.96 -18.96 -6.01
CA LEU A 120 -6.32 -19.49 -7.34
C LEU A 120 -5.47 -20.72 -7.68
N GLU A 121 -4.17 -20.66 -7.41
CA GLU A 121 -3.22 -21.75 -7.65
C GLU A 121 -3.57 -23.00 -6.83
N MET A 122 -3.95 -22.84 -5.56
CA MET A 122 -4.45 -23.94 -4.74
C MET A 122 -5.75 -24.56 -5.28
N ARG A 123 -6.68 -23.76 -5.81
CA ARG A 123 -7.92 -24.27 -6.41
C ARG A 123 -7.65 -25.03 -7.70
N ILE A 124 -6.75 -24.52 -8.54
CA ILE A 124 -6.32 -25.16 -9.78
C ILE A 124 -5.62 -26.50 -9.48
N ASN A 125 -4.72 -26.54 -8.49
CA ASN A 125 -4.04 -27.77 -8.11
C ASN A 125 -5.00 -28.85 -7.60
N ARG A 126 -5.98 -28.49 -6.74
CA ARG A 126 -7.02 -29.44 -6.30
C ARG A 126 -7.88 -29.94 -7.47
N ALA A 127 -8.23 -29.06 -8.40
CA ALA A 127 -9.00 -29.46 -9.59
C ALA A 127 -8.19 -30.42 -10.47
N MET A 128 -6.90 -30.18 -10.66
CA MET A 128 -5.99 -31.07 -11.38
C MET A 128 -5.84 -32.43 -10.70
N GLU A 129 -5.67 -32.47 -9.37
CA GLU A 129 -5.61 -33.74 -8.63
C GLU A 129 -6.90 -34.55 -8.78
N GLY A 130 -8.06 -33.89 -8.70
CA GLY A 130 -9.36 -34.54 -8.94
C GLY A 130 -9.51 -35.09 -10.35
N LEU A 131 -9.03 -34.35 -11.36
CA LEU A 131 -8.98 -34.79 -12.75
C LEU A 131 -8.05 -35.98 -12.94
N LYS A 132 -6.84 -35.92 -12.37
CA LYS A 132 -5.84 -36.99 -12.45
C LYS A 132 -6.39 -38.29 -11.87
N LYS A 133 -7.01 -38.21 -10.68
CA LYS A 133 -7.64 -39.36 -10.04
C LYS A 133 -8.73 -40.00 -10.90
N ARG A 134 -9.59 -39.18 -11.53
CA ARG A 134 -10.62 -39.68 -12.46
C ARG A 134 -10.02 -40.33 -13.70
N ILE A 135 -8.95 -39.78 -14.25
CA ILE A 135 -8.24 -40.37 -15.39
C ILE A 135 -7.64 -41.73 -15.02
N ASP A 136 -7.03 -41.83 -13.82
CA ASP A 136 -6.46 -43.08 -13.32
C ASP A 136 -7.54 -44.15 -13.09
N GLU A 137 -8.69 -43.77 -12.51
CA GLU A 137 -9.86 -44.66 -12.34
C GLU A 137 -10.40 -45.16 -13.69
N ILE A 138 -10.52 -44.29 -14.70
CA ILE A 138 -10.94 -44.67 -16.05
C ILE A 138 -9.93 -45.63 -16.66
N LYS A 139 -8.64 -45.32 -16.56
CA LYS A 139 -7.57 -46.17 -17.10
C LYS A 139 -7.61 -47.57 -16.49
N GLU A 140 -7.78 -47.66 -15.17
CA GLU A 140 -7.87 -48.94 -14.46
C GLU A 140 -9.07 -49.78 -14.94
N GLN A 141 -10.23 -49.16 -15.14
CA GLN A 141 -11.42 -49.82 -15.69
C GLN A 141 -11.20 -50.34 -17.13
N PHE A 142 -10.48 -49.59 -17.96
CA PHE A 142 -10.15 -50.03 -19.32
C PHE A 142 -9.17 -51.21 -19.34
N THR A 143 -8.12 -51.21 -18.49
CA THR A 143 -7.21 -52.36 -18.35
C THR A 143 -7.93 -53.62 -17.88
N LYS A 144 -8.75 -53.52 -16.82
CA LYS A 144 -9.53 -54.66 -16.31
C LYS A 144 -10.48 -55.25 -17.36
N LYS A 145 -11.04 -54.42 -18.24
CA LYS A 145 -11.94 -54.87 -19.32
C LYS A 145 -11.19 -55.48 -20.50
N SER A 146 -9.94 -55.09 -20.73
CA SER A 146 -9.07 -55.64 -21.78
C SER A 146 -8.49 -57.00 -21.40
N ASP A 147 -8.21 -57.24 -20.11
CA ASP A 147 -7.67 -58.53 -19.62
C ASP A 147 -8.76 -59.61 -19.43
N SER A 148 -10.04 -59.22 -19.50
CA SER A 148 -11.21 -60.10 -19.36
C SER A 148 -11.85 -60.51 -20.70
N SER A 149 -11.29 -60.08 -21.83
CA SER A 149 -11.70 -60.46 -23.20
C SER A 149 -10.67 -61.36 -23.84
#